data_AF-A0A9E6D3T7-F1
#
_entry.id   AF-A0A9E6D3T7-F1
#
_cell.length_a   1.000
_cell.length_b   1.000
_cell.length_c   1.000
_cell.angle_alpha   90.00
_cell.angle_beta   90.00
_cell.angle_gamma   90.00
#
_symmetry.space_group_name_H-M   'P 1'
#
loop_
_entity.id
_entity.type
_entity.pdbx_description
1 polymer ?
#
loop_
_entity_poly.entity_id
_entity_poly.type
_entity_poly.pdbx_seq_one_letter_code
_entity_poly.pdbx_strand_id
1 'polypeptide(L)'
;MRILFFIILSLSFFKSFSDTGNAYRFYTEVTLKNETKITGYIYHYTYNEFNKNEDLLIPFLKKDHKKDITLYPHIFSTNIGIRTLDFSIKKNKKNITLSEIETINVYELLIFDVGDKIIELSEKEFNLTTTSSPYFKNVYNEKIAEHCYYLLISWNKANLINQEITILSNSLEELVNSVNYNYQMLNIYLNSKKEELIKKDILLINYCEAL
;
A
#
# COMPACT_ATOMS: atom_id res chain seq x y z
N MET A 1 -31.33 23.37 34.24
CA MET A 1 -29.92 22.90 34.14
C MET A 1 -29.74 21.38 33.96
N ARG A 2 -30.80 20.54 33.98
CA ARG A 2 -30.68 19.08 33.71
C ARG A 2 -30.83 18.71 32.22
N ILE A 3 -31.52 19.52 31.43
CA ILE A 3 -31.76 19.28 30.00
C ILE A 3 -30.51 19.57 29.15
N LEU A 4 -29.69 20.54 29.57
CA LEU A 4 -28.45 20.91 28.86
C LEU A 4 -27.40 19.79 28.88
N PHE A 5 -27.40 18.94 29.91
CA PHE A 5 -26.45 17.83 30.07
C PHE A 5 -26.73 16.68 29.10
N PHE A 6 -28.00 16.47 28.73
CA PHE A 6 -28.39 15.44 27.76
C PHE A 6 -28.01 15.80 26.32
N ILE A 7 -28.02 17.09 25.97
CA ILE A 7 -27.63 17.56 24.64
C ILE A 7 -26.10 17.39 24.44
N ILE A 8 -25.31 17.63 25.48
CA ILE A 8 -23.84 17.45 25.45
C ILE A 8 -23.45 15.95 25.40
N LEU A 9 -24.22 15.07 26.05
CA LEU A 9 -24.02 13.61 25.93
C LEU A 9 -24.42 13.07 24.55
N SER A 10 -25.43 13.63 23.89
CA SER A 10 -25.79 13.21 22.52
C SER A 10 -24.76 13.64 21.48
N LEU A 11 -23.96 14.68 21.75
CA LEU A 11 -22.89 15.13 20.85
C LEU A 11 -21.61 14.28 20.95
N SER A 12 -21.44 13.51 22.02
CA SER A 12 -20.29 12.59 22.19
C SER A 12 -20.47 11.23 21.52
N PHE A 13 -21.66 10.95 20.95
CA PHE A 13 -21.93 9.74 20.15
C PHE A 13 -21.97 9.99 18.64
N PHE A 14 -21.65 11.20 18.18
CA PHE A 14 -21.42 11.43 16.75
C PHE A 14 -20.08 10.82 16.37
N LYS A 15 -20.16 9.54 16.00
CA LYS A 15 -19.37 8.85 14.98
C LYS A 15 -17.94 9.39 14.88
N SER A 16 -17.02 8.67 15.51
CA SER A 16 -15.65 8.58 15.01
C SER A 16 -15.72 8.31 13.50
N PHE A 17 -15.47 9.34 12.70
CA PHE A 17 -15.24 9.20 11.27
C PHE A 17 -13.85 8.59 11.14
N SER A 18 -13.74 7.26 11.30
CA SER A 18 -12.66 6.54 10.61
C SER A 18 -12.94 6.68 9.12
N ASP A 19 -11.94 6.84 8.26
CA ASP A 19 -12.12 6.70 6.82
C ASP A 19 -12.64 5.29 6.52
N THR A 20 -13.96 5.14 6.48
CA THR A 20 -14.63 3.84 6.33
C THR A 20 -14.58 3.44 4.87
N GLY A 21 -13.65 2.57 4.48
CA GLY A 21 -13.62 1.98 3.13
C GLY A 21 -13.48 0.46 3.18
N ASN A 22 -13.71 -0.16 2.04
CA ASN A 22 -13.43 -1.56 1.79
C ASN A 22 -12.24 -1.70 0.85
N ALA A 23 -11.37 -2.66 1.12
CA ALA A 23 -10.24 -2.97 0.26
C ALA A 23 -10.21 -4.46 -0.09
N TYR A 24 -10.05 -4.72 -1.39
CA TYR A 24 -10.13 -6.05 -1.98
C TYR A 24 -8.92 -6.36 -2.83
N ARG A 25 -8.43 -7.60 -2.73
CA ARG A 25 -7.46 -8.19 -3.66
C ARG A 25 -8.12 -9.38 -4.34
N PHE A 26 -8.31 -9.27 -5.64
CA PHE A 26 -8.85 -10.34 -6.47
C PHE A 26 -7.71 -11.04 -7.21
N TYR A 27 -7.62 -12.36 -7.13
CA TYR A 27 -6.80 -13.14 -8.06
C TYR A 27 -7.68 -13.55 -9.25
N THR A 28 -7.29 -13.15 -10.46
CA THR A 28 -8.16 -13.21 -11.64
C THR A 28 -7.44 -13.69 -12.88
N GLU A 29 -8.18 -14.36 -13.77
CA GLU A 29 -7.85 -14.48 -15.19
C GLU A 29 -8.70 -13.47 -15.98
N VAL A 30 -8.03 -12.59 -16.72
CA VAL A 30 -8.64 -11.60 -17.60
C VAL A 30 -8.45 -12.08 -19.03
N THR A 31 -9.54 -12.27 -19.77
CA THR A 31 -9.51 -12.49 -21.23
C THR A 31 -9.89 -11.19 -21.91
N LEU A 32 -8.99 -10.67 -22.75
CA LEU A 32 -9.22 -9.48 -23.56
C LEU A 32 -9.95 -9.85 -24.85
N LYS A 33 -10.58 -8.87 -25.50
CA LYS A 33 -11.28 -9.02 -26.79
C LYS A 33 -10.41 -9.53 -27.94
N ASN A 34 -9.08 -9.42 -27.83
CA ASN A 34 -8.13 -9.98 -28.79
C ASN A 34 -7.70 -11.40 -28.39
N GLU A 35 -8.48 -12.08 -27.54
CA GLU A 35 -8.26 -13.41 -26.99
C GLU A 35 -7.01 -13.57 -26.11
N THR A 36 -6.31 -12.46 -25.80
CA THR A 36 -5.17 -12.51 -24.87
C THR A 36 -5.66 -12.79 -23.46
N LYS A 37 -5.10 -13.83 -22.84
CA LYS A 37 -5.36 -14.18 -21.44
C LYS A 37 -4.23 -13.73 -20.53
N ILE A 38 -4.58 -13.06 -19.44
CA ILE A 38 -3.61 -12.59 -18.46
C ILE A 38 -4.12 -12.95 -17.06
N THR A 39 -3.32 -13.69 -16.32
CA THR A 39 -3.62 -14.01 -14.92
C THR A 39 -2.84 -13.06 -14.00
N GLY A 40 -3.46 -12.60 -12.93
CA GLY A 40 -2.81 -11.72 -11.96
C GLY A 40 -3.75 -11.21 -10.89
N TYR A 41 -3.25 -10.25 -10.11
CA TYR A 41 -3.96 -9.67 -8.97
C TYR A 41 -4.47 -8.26 -9.30
N ILE A 42 -5.69 -7.97 -8.88
CA ILE A 42 -6.31 -6.64 -8.95
C ILE A 42 -6.55 -6.16 -7.52
N TYR A 43 -6.09 -4.95 -7.22
CA TYR A 43 -6.37 -4.27 -5.95
C TYR A 43 -7.43 -3.21 -6.17
N HIS A 44 -8.46 -3.21 -5.32
CA HIS A 44 -9.58 -2.29 -5.45
C HIS A 44 -10.00 -1.76 -4.08
N TYR A 45 -9.87 -0.44 -3.91
CA TYR A 45 -10.34 0.33 -2.76
C TYR A 45 -11.62 1.05 -3.16
N THR A 46 -12.65 0.95 -2.34
CA THR A 46 -14.00 1.51 -2.60
C THR A 46 -14.79 1.68 -1.31
N TYR A 47 -15.83 2.52 -1.33
CA TYR A 47 -16.84 2.59 -0.26
C TYR A 47 -17.93 1.53 -0.41
N ASN A 48 -17.96 0.82 -1.55
CA ASN A 48 -18.97 -0.19 -1.84
C ASN A 48 -18.56 -1.57 -1.32
N GLU A 49 -19.52 -2.33 -0.79
CA GLU A 49 -19.29 -3.73 -0.46
C GLU A 49 -19.37 -4.60 -1.73
N PHE A 50 -18.50 -5.62 -1.81
CA PHE A 50 -18.54 -6.64 -2.87
C PHE A 50 -19.18 -7.92 -2.33
N ASN A 51 -20.34 -8.29 -2.86
CA ASN A 51 -20.97 -9.57 -2.56
C ASN A 51 -20.57 -10.62 -3.59
N LYS A 52 -19.66 -11.52 -3.24
CA LYS A 52 -19.16 -12.58 -4.15
C LYS A 52 -20.24 -13.50 -4.74
N ASN A 53 -21.43 -13.56 -4.13
CA ASN A 53 -22.52 -14.42 -4.60
C ASN A 53 -23.47 -13.71 -5.58
N GLU A 54 -23.44 -12.37 -5.62
CA GLU A 54 -24.42 -11.55 -6.34
C GLU A 54 -23.77 -10.58 -7.33
N ASP A 55 -22.60 -10.03 -6.99
CA ASP A 55 -21.91 -9.04 -7.80
C ASP A 55 -21.04 -9.70 -8.87
N LEU A 56 -21.12 -9.14 -10.08
CA LEU A 56 -20.11 -9.36 -11.13
C LEU A 56 -18.97 -8.37 -10.96
N LEU A 57 -17.73 -8.84 -11.13
CA LEU A 57 -16.54 -8.02 -10.86
C LEU A 57 -16.45 -6.78 -11.78
N ILE A 58 -16.74 -6.88 -13.09
CA ILE A 58 -16.65 -5.71 -13.99
C ILE A 58 -17.62 -4.59 -13.58
N PRO A 59 -18.94 -4.85 -13.40
CA PRO A 59 -19.86 -3.84 -12.88
C PRO A 59 -19.41 -3.26 -11.54
N PHE A 60 -18.93 -4.10 -10.62
CA PHE A 60 -18.43 -3.65 -9.33
C PHE A 60 -17.26 -2.66 -9.47
N LEU A 61 -16.24 -3.00 -10.26
CA LEU A 61 -15.08 -2.15 -10.52
C LEU A 61 -15.47 -0.79 -11.16
N LYS A 62 -16.58 -0.76 -11.91
CA LYS A 62 -17.11 0.46 -12.54
C LYS A 62 -17.89 1.37 -11.58
N LYS A 63 -18.33 0.89 -10.41
CA LYS A 63 -19.09 1.71 -9.43
C LYS A 63 -18.31 2.97 -9.02
N ASP A 64 -16.97 2.91 -9.02
CA ASP A 64 -16.09 4.04 -8.71
C ASP A 64 -15.57 4.80 -9.95
N HIS A 65 -16.27 4.70 -11.08
CA HIS A 65 -15.89 5.34 -12.35
C HIS A 65 -14.49 4.97 -12.88
N LYS A 66 -13.93 3.83 -12.47
CA LYS A 66 -12.64 3.34 -12.98
C LYS A 66 -12.79 2.98 -14.46
N LYS A 67 -11.96 3.59 -15.31
CA LYS A 67 -11.85 3.23 -16.74
C LYS A 67 -10.86 2.10 -16.95
N ASP A 68 -9.79 2.11 -16.16
CA ASP A 68 -8.68 1.18 -16.25
C ASP A 68 -8.51 0.41 -14.93
N ILE A 69 -7.97 -0.79 -15.04
CA ILE A 69 -7.47 -1.58 -13.91
C ILE A 69 -5.98 -1.83 -14.07
N THR A 70 -5.29 -1.94 -12.95
CA THR A 70 -3.92 -2.44 -12.92
C THR A 70 -3.93 -3.89 -12.48
N LEU A 71 -3.43 -4.76 -13.35
CA LEU A 71 -3.22 -6.17 -13.09
C LEU A 71 -1.75 -6.42 -12.77
N TYR A 72 -1.50 -7.09 -11.65
CA TYR A 72 -0.15 -7.48 -11.21
C TYR A 72 0.03 -8.99 -11.45
N PRO A 73 0.74 -9.43 -12.51
CA PRO A 73 0.83 -10.85 -12.85
C PRO A 73 1.58 -11.68 -11.80
N HIS A 74 2.51 -11.05 -11.09
CA HIS A 74 3.31 -11.67 -10.05
C HIS A 74 3.36 -10.76 -8.83
N ILE A 75 3.08 -11.32 -7.66
CA ILE A 75 3.29 -10.69 -6.36
C ILE A 75 4.07 -11.64 -5.44
N PHE A 76 4.82 -11.07 -4.51
CA PHE A 76 5.40 -11.77 -3.38
C PHE A 76 4.80 -11.21 -2.09
N SER A 77 4.06 -12.03 -1.35
CA SER A 77 3.44 -11.62 -0.09
C SER A 77 4.34 -11.98 1.08
N THR A 78 4.50 -11.06 2.03
CA THR A 78 5.23 -11.31 3.29
C THR A 78 4.57 -10.59 4.46
N ASN A 79 4.79 -11.11 5.66
CA ASN A 79 4.30 -10.48 6.89
C ASN A 79 5.34 -9.49 7.42
N ILE A 80 4.87 -8.27 7.67
CA ILE A 80 5.61 -7.18 8.29
C ILE A 80 4.86 -6.82 9.57
N GLY A 81 5.25 -7.45 10.67
CA GLY A 81 4.54 -7.34 11.95
C GLY A 81 3.19 -8.04 11.88
N ILE A 82 2.12 -7.31 12.17
CA ILE A 82 0.74 -7.84 12.15
C ILE A 82 0.08 -7.75 10.77
N ARG A 83 0.75 -7.13 9.78
CA ARG A 83 0.20 -6.90 8.44
C ARG A 83 0.91 -7.75 7.40
N THR A 84 0.20 -8.11 6.34
CA THR A 84 0.80 -8.74 5.15
C THR A 84 0.90 -7.70 4.05
N LEU A 85 2.11 -7.44 3.54
CA LEU A 85 2.34 -6.61 2.37
C LEU A 85 2.62 -7.47 1.14
N ASP A 86 2.15 -7.02 -0.01
CA ASP A 86 2.39 -7.65 -1.30
C ASP A 86 3.40 -6.79 -2.07
N PHE A 87 4.45 -7.41 -2.60
CA PHE A 87 5.46 -6.76 -3.42
C PHE A 87 5.29 -7.16 -4.87
N SER A 88 5.44 -6.23 -5.81
CA SER A 88 5.46 -6.55 -7.25
C SER A 88 6.51 -5.73 -7.97
N ILE A 89 7.04 -6.28 -9.07
CA ILE A 89 7.97 -5.57 -9.93
C ILE A 89 7.20 -4.54 -10.76
N LYS A 90 7.53 -3.25 -10.59
CA LYS A 90 6.85 -2.12 -11.24
C LYS A 90 6.70 -2.27 -12.75
N LYS A 91 7.74 -2.76 -13.45
CA LYS A 91 7.73 -2.94 -14.92
C LYS A 91 6.80 -4.05 -15.41
N ASN A 92 6.35 -4.94 -14.52
CA ASN A 92 5.56 -6.12 -14.90
C ASN A 92 4.04 -5.87 -14.82
N LYS A 93 3.60 -4.79 -14.16
CA LYS A 93 2.17 -4.48 -14.06
C LYS A 93 1.59 -4.14 -15.43
N LYS A 94 0.32 -4.49 -15.64
CA LYS A 94 -0.42 -4.24 -16.88
C LYS A 94 -1.59 -3.34 -16.57
N ASN A 95 -1.67 -2.20 -17.22
CA ASN A 95 -2.88 -1.38 -17.19
C ASN A 95 -3.79 -1.84 -18.34
N ILE A 96 -5.03 -2.18 -18.01
CA ILE A 96 -6.02 -2.72 -18.94
C ILE A 96 -7.27 -1.87 -18.84
N THR A 97 -7.77 -1.40 -19.97
CA THR A 97 -9.04 -0.67 -19.99
C THR A 97 -10.20 -1.64 -19.84
N LEU A 98 -11.14 -1.36 -18.94
CA LEU A 98 -12.28 -2.25 -18.64
C LEU A 98 -13.15 -2.56 -19.88
N SER A 99 -13.15 -1.69 -20.90
CA SER A 99 -13.86 -1.92 -22.16
C SER A 99 -13.18 -2.92 -23.10
N GLU A 100 -11.89 -3.23 -22.87
CA GLU A 100 -11.12 -4.22 -23.64
C GLU A 100 -11.27 -5.64 -23.07
N ILE A 101 -11.82 -5.76 -21.86
CA ILE A 101 -12.06 -7.04 -21.20
C ILE A 101 -13.30 -7.68 -21.80
N GLU A 102 -13.15 -8.90 -22.30
CA GLU A 102 -14.25 -9.75 -22.74
C GLU A 102 -14.82 -10.54 -21.56
N THR A 103 -13.95 -11.20 -20.79
CA THR A 103 -14.33 -11.93 -19.57
C THR A 103 -13.32 -11.73 -18.45
N ILE A 104 -13.79 -11.81 -17.20
CA ILE A 104 -12.95 -11.84 -16.01
C ILE A 104 -13.44 -12.96 -15.09
N ASN A 105 -12.54 -13.88 -14.76
CA ASN A 105 -12.80 -14.97 -13.84
C ASN A 105 -12.07 -14.69 -12.53
N VAL A 106 -12.78 -14.75 -11.41
CA VAL A 106 -12.20 -14.58 -10.07
C VAL A 106 -11.93 -15.96 -9.48
N TYR A 107 -10.68 -16.23 -9.15
CA TYR A 107 -10.27 -17.47 -8.49
C TYR A 107 -10.16 -17.31 -6.98
N GLU A 108 -9.68 -16.16 -6.51
CA GLU A 108 -9.54 -15.87 -5.08
C GLU A 108 -9.94 -14.43 -4.76
N LEU A 109 -10.47 -14.24 -3.54
CA LEU A 109 -10.82 -12.95 -2.97
C LEU A 109 -10.20 -12.84 -1.57
N LEU A 110 -9.45 -11.77 -1.34
CA LEU A 110 -8.98 -11.36 -0.03
C LEU A 110 -9.54 -9.97 0.30
N ILE A 111 -10.18 -9.83 1.46
CA ILE A 111 -10.58 -8.55 2.05
C ILE A 111 -9.48 -8.14 3.04
N PHE A 112 -9.10 -6.87 3.04
CA PHE A 112 -8.07 -6.33 3.92
C PHE A 112 -8.40 -4.89 4.35
N ASP A 113 -7.69 -4.40 5.36
CA ASP A 113 -7.87 -3.03 5.86
C ASP A 113 -7.46 -2.00 4.79
N VAL A 114 -8.15 -0.85 4.74
CA VAL A 114 -7.75 0.24 3.85
C VAL A 114 -6.35 0.75 4.24
N GLY A 115 -5.51 0.95 3.23
CA GLY A 115 -4.10 1.31 3.36
C GLY A 115 -3.26 0.64 2.28
N ASP A 116 -1.95 0.86 2.30
CA ASP A 116 -1.05 0.30 1.30
C ASP A 116 -0.94 -1.23 1.40
N LYS A 117 -1.53 -1.96 0.46
CA LYS A 117 -1.37 -3.43 0.38
C LYS A 117 -0.29 -3.87 -0.61
N ILE A 118 -0.18 -3.16 -1.73
CA ILE A 118 0.70 -3.51 -2.85
C ILE A 118 1.80 -2.45 -3.00
N ILE A 119 3.05 -2.88 -2.89
CA ILE A 119 4.23 -2.04 -3.03
C ILE A 119 4.96 -2.39 -4.33
N GLU A 120 5.11 -1.38 -5.19
CA GLU A 120 5.79 -1.52 -6.47
C GLU A 120 7.29 -1.29 -6.32
N LEU A 121 8.06 -2.33 -6.56
CA LEU A 121 9.51 -2.34 -6.44
C LEU A 121 10.20 -2.29 -7.80
N SER A 122 11.41 -1.72 -7.82
CA SER A 122 12.34 -1.98 -8.91
C SER A 122 12.77 -3.44 -8.90
N GLU A 123 13.34 -3.94 -10.00
CA GLU A 123 13.84 -5.32 -10.06
C GLU A 123 14.97 -5.56 -9.04
N LYS A 124 15.84 -4.56 -8.83
CA LYS A 124 16.91 -4.62 -7.82
C LYS A 124 16.35 -4.75 -6.41
N GLU A 125 15.31 -3.97 -6.09
CA GLU A 125 14.63 -4.00 -4.79
C GLU A 125 13.90 -5.33 -4.58
N PHE A 126 13.20 -5.81 -5.62
CA PHE A 126 12.45 -7.06 -5.54
C PHE A 126 13.37 -8.26 -5.32
N ASN A 127 14.57 -8.26 -5.90
CA ASN A 127 15.57 -9.32 -5.72
C ASN A 127 16.13 -9.40 -4.28
N LEU A 128 15.88 -8.40 -3.42
CA LEU A 128 16.22 -8.46 -2.00
C LEU A 128 15.19 -9.29 -1.18
N THR A 129 14.00 -9.51 -1.73
CA THR A 129 12.92 -10.22 -1.04
C THR A 129 13.17 -11.74 -1.05
N THR A 130 12.85 -12.42 0.05
CA THR A 130 12.98 -13.89 0.16
C THR A 130 11.80 -14.47 0.92
N THR A 131 11.60 -15.79 0.84
CA THR A 131 10.50 -16.50 1.51
C THR A 131 10.59 -16.51 3.04
N SER A 132 11.74 -16.16 3.62
CA SER A 132 11.90 -16.08 5.08
C SER A 132 11.23 -14.83 5.65
N SER A 133 10.97 -14.81 6.96
CA SER A 133 10.42 -13.62 7.63
C SER A 133 11.48 -12.53 7.72
N PRO A 134 11.21 -11.30 7.23
CA PRO A 134 12.17 -10.22 7.33
C PRO A 134 12.27 -9.66 8.75
N TYR A 135 13.41 -9.07 9.05
CA TYR A 135 13.54 -8.09 10.13
C TYR A 135 13.17 -6.71 9.59
N PHE A 136 12.43 -5.93 10.37
CA PHE A 136 12.05 -4.59 9.98
C PHE A 136 12.00 -3.61 11.15
N LYS A 137 12.15 -2.34 10.83
CA LYS A 137 11.91 -1.19 11.72
C LYS A 137 11.22 -0.09 10.93
N ASN A 138 10.52 0.80 11.61
CA ASN A 138 9.87 1.95 10.99
C ASN A 138 10.28 3.27 11.65
N VAL A 139 10.18 4.35 10.88
CA VAL A 139 10.19 5.73 11.36
C VAL A 139 8.86 6.35 10.99
N TYR A 140 8.28 7.07 11.93
CA TYR A 140 7.09 7.90 11.74
C TYR A 140 7.44 9.36 12.04
N ASN A 141 6.96 10.27 11.18
CA ASN A 141 7.08 11.71 11.42
C ASN A 141 5.84 12.40 10.85
N GLU A 142 4.92 12.77 11.73
CA GLU A 142 3.62 13.40 11.39
C GLU A 142 3.77 14.70 10.59
N LYS A 143 4.85 15.46 10.82
CA LYS A 143 5.13 16.69 10.06
C LYS A 143 5.48 16.43 8.60
N ILE A 144 5.89 15.20 8.27
CA ILE A 144 6.21 14.78 6.89
C ILE A 144 4.96 14.27 6.20
N ALA A 145 4.33 13.28 6.82
CA ALA A 145 3.14 12.62 6.29
C ALA A 145 2.35 11.99 7.45
N GLU A 146 1.08 12.37 7.55
CA GLU A 146 0.14 11.78 8.49
C GLU A 146 -0.11 10.32 8.13
N HIS A 147 -0.11 9.43 9.14
CA HIS A 147 -0.39 7.99 9.01
C HIS A 147 0.50 7.23 8.01
N CYS A 148 1.64 7.80 7.64
CA CYS A 148 2.62 7.16 6.77
C CYS A 148 3.95 6.90 7.50
N TYR A 149 4.53 5.74 7.22
CA TYR A 149 5.72 5.22 7.86
C TYR A 149 6.79 4.91 6.83
N TYR A 150 8.04 5.23 7.15
CA TYR A 150 9.20 4.76 6.40
C TYR A 150 9.71 3.46 7.02
N LEU A 151 9.58 2.35 6.31
CA LEU A 151 10.02 1.05 6.78
C LEU A 151 11.38 0.70 6.18
N LEU A 152 12.29 0.27 7.05
CA LEU A 152 13.51 -0.42 6.67
C LEU A 152 13.30 -1.91 6.87
N ILE A 153 13.48 -2.68 5.80
CA ILE A 153 13.22 -4.12 5.76
C ILE A 153 14.49 -4.82 5.26
N SER A 154 14.93 -5.86 5.97
CA SER A 154 16.00 -6.74 5.50
C SER A 154 15.73 -8.18 5.90
N TRP A 155 16.03 -9.10 4.98
CA TRP A 155 15.94 -10.54 5.23
C TRP A 155 17.21 -11.11 5.86
N ASN A 156 18.35 -10.40 5.74
CA ASN A 156 19.66 -10.97 6.07
C ASN A 156 20.48 -10.10 7.04
N LYS A 157 20.06 -8.86 7.34
CA LYS A 157 20.90 -7.85 8.01
C LYS A 157 20.23 -7.11 9.18
N ALA A 158 19.66 -7.85 10.14
CA ALA A 158 18.96 -7.25 11.30
C ALA A 158 19.79 -6.20 12.07
N ASN A 159 21.09 -6.45 12.28
CA ASN A 159 21.96 -5.52 13.02
C ASN A 159 22.15 -4.17 12.30
N LEU A 160 22.22 -4.17 10.96
CA LEU A 160 22.40 -2.93 10.19
C LEU A 160 21.14 -2.06 10.22
N ILE A 161 19.95 -2.68 10.25
CA ILE A 161 18.68 -1.95 10.30
C ILE A 161 18.59 -1.02 11.52
N ASN A 162 19.10 -1.46 12.68
CA ASN A 162 19.06 -0.63 13.89
C ASN A 162 19.93 0.63 13.79
N GLN A 163 21.04 0.57 13.05
CA GLN A 163 21.89 1.75 12.83
C GLN A 163 21.24 2.67 11.80
N GLU A 164 20.75 2.12 10.69
CA GLU A 164 20.16 2.88 9.60
C GLU A 164 18.84 3.55 9.99
N ILE A 165 18.05 2.95 10.88
CA ILE A 165 16.79 3.56 11.33
C ILE A 165 17.03 4.82 12.15
N THR A 166 18.06 4.83 13.01
CA THR A 166 18.46 6.02 13.78
C THR A 166 18.97 7.11 12.85
N ILE A 167 19.80 6.77 11.87
CA ILE A 167 20.30 7.72 10.86
C ILE A 167 19.14 8.33 10.08
N LEU A 168 18.22 7.49 9.58
CA LEU A 168 17.04 7.92 8.85
C LEU A 168 16.17 8.86 9.70
N SER A 169 15.87 8.48 10.94
CA SER A 169 15.05 9.29 11.86
C SER A 169 15.65 10.69 12.07
N ASN A 170 16.94 10.77 12.39
CA ASN A 170 17.62 12.05 12.63
C ASN A 170 17.65 12.91 11.35
N SER A 171 17.96 12.31 10.20
CA SER A 171 17.98 13.04 8.92
C SER A 171 16.60 13.58 8.54
N LEU A 172 15.54 12.80 8.78
CA LEU A 172 14.17 13.26 8.51
C LEU A 172 13.77 14.40 9.45
N GLU A 173 14.13 14.34 10.73
CA GLU A 173 13.91 15.43 11.68
C GLU A 173 14.66 16.71 11.30
N GLU A 174 15.94 16.61 10.97
CA GLU A 174 16.75 17.73 10.50
C GLU A 174 16.17 18.36 9.23
N LEU A 175 15.73 17.53 8.28
CA LEU A 175 15.17 17.99 7.01
C LEU A 175 13.86 18.77 7.22
N VAL A 176 12.98 18.29 8.09
CA VAL A 176 11.71 18.96 8.43
C VAL A 176 11.93 20.28 9.16
N ASN A 177 12.95 20.35 10.02
CA ASN A 177 13.27 21.55 10.78
C ASN A 177 14.09 22.59 9.98
N SER A 178 14.48 22.26 8.74
CA SER A 178 15.16 23.19 7.83
C SER A 178 14.22 24.32 7.37
N VAL A 179 14.74 25.55 7.36
CA VAL A 179 14.00 26.76 6.92
C VAL A 179 13.50 26.64 5.47
N ASN A 180 14.16 25.82 4.65
CA ASN A 180 13.84 25.63 3.23
C ASN A 180 13.11 24.31 2.95
N TYR A 181 12.58 23.63 3.97
CA TYR A 181 11.90 22.36 3.79
C TYR A 181 10.82 22.44 2.72
N ASN A 182 10.86 21.49 1.80
CA ASN A 182 9.79 21.23 0.86
C ASN A 182 9.79 19.76 0.45
N TYR A 183 8.68 19.33 -0.15
CA TYR A 183 8.47 17.94 -0.56
C TYR A 183 9.48 17.45 -1.62
N GLN A 184 10.00 18.35 -2.48
CA GLN A 184 10.99 17.98 -3.48
C GLN A 184 12.33 17.58 -2.83
N MET A 185 12.77 18.32 -1.80
CA MET A 185 13.98 17.97 -1.05
C MET A 185 13.85 16.62 -0.35
N LEU A 186 12.70 16.35 0.26
CA LEU A 186 12.40 15.06 0.86
C LEU A 186 12.51 13.92 -0.16
N ASN A 187 11.89 14.07 -1.34
CA ASN A 187 11.95 13.05 -2.39
C ASN A 187 13.38 12.81 -2.88
N ILE A 188 14.19 13.87 -3.04
CA ILE A 188 15.61 13.74 -3.41
C ILE A 188 16.36 12.95 -2.35
N TYR A 189 16.18 13.30 -1.08
CA TYR A 189 16.81 12.59 0.04
C TYR A 189 16.40 11.11 0.07
N LEU A 190 15.09 10.82 0.04
CA LEU A 190 14.58 9.45 0.10
C LEU A 190 15.04 8.60 -1.08
N ASN A 191 15.05 9.15 -2.30
CA ASN A 191 15.56 8.44 -3.47
C ASN A 191 17.06 8.12 -3.32
N SER A 192 17.86 9.08 -2.88
CA SER A 192 19.29 8.84 -2.64
C SER A 192 19.51 7.81 -1.51
N LYS A 193 18.73 7.89 -0.43
CA LYS A 193 18.84 6.98 0.70
C LYS A 193 18.41 5.57 0.31
N LYS A 194 17.40 5.42 -0.55
CA LYS A 194 16.98 4.13 -1.11
C LYS A 194 18.11 3.45 -1.86
N GLU A 195 18.78 4.16 -2.77
CA GLU A 195 19.93 3.63 -3.53
C GLU A 195 21.12 3.26 -2.63
N GLU A 196 21.35 4.00 -1.55
CA GLU A 196 22.37 3.66 -0.54
C GLU A 196 22.01 2.37 0.20
N LEU A 197 20.77 2.25 0.66
CA LEU A 197 20.30 1.12 1.46
C LEU A 197 20.20 -0.18 0.65
N ILE A 198 19.84 -0.11 -0.64
CA ILE A 198 19.84 -1.28 -1.52
C ILE A 198 21.23 -1.93 -1.56
N LYS A 199 22.31 -1.14 -1.58
CA LYS A 199 23.69 -1.67 -1.54
C LYS A 199 24.05 -2.36 -0.22
N LYS A 200 23.24 -2.15 0.82
CA LYS A 200 23.36 -2.76 2.15
C LYS A 200 22.37 -3.92 2.35
N ASP A 201 21.70 -4.38 1.29
CA ASP A 201 20.61 -5.36 1.34
C ASP A 201 19.45 -4.94 2.26
N ILE A 202 19.14 -3.63 2.24
CA ILE A 202 18.04 -3.03 3.00
C ILE A 202 17.07 -2.37 2.02
N LEU A 203 15.81 -2.75 2.13
CA LEU A 203 14.71 -2.12 1.40
C LEU A 203 14.14 -0.98 2.23
N LEU A 204 14.09 0.22 1.64
CA LEU A 204 13.33 1.36 2.17
C LEU A 204 12.01 1.48 1.40
N ILE A 205 10.89 1.33 2.11
CA ILE A 205 9.55 1.57 1.55
C ILE A 205 8.82 2.64 2.35
N ASN A 206 7.94 3.38 1.68
CA ASN A 206 6.91 4.16 2.35
C ASN A 206 5.63 3.31 2.41
N TYR A 207 4.92 3.41 3.52
CA TYR A 207 3.71 2.66 3.80
C TYR A 207 2.72 3.56 4.53
N CYS A 208 1.53 3.74 3.99
CA CYS A 208 0.47 4.54 4.61
C CYS A 208 -0.70 3.68 5.07
N GLU A 209 -1.20 3.99 6.26
CA GLU A 209 -2.45 3.46 6.82
C GLU A 209 -3.62 4.39 6.48
N ALA A 210 -4.85 3.88 6.51
CA ALA A 210 -6.03 4.73 6.48
C ALA A 210 -6.12 5.61 7.74
N LEU A 211 -6.80 6.75 7.61
CA LEU A 211 -7.06 7.73 8.68
C LEU A 211 -8.25 7.34 9.56
#